data_AF-A0A8B7DBM6-F1
#
_entry.id   AF-A0A8B7DBM6-F1
#
_cell.length_a   1.000
_cell.length_b   1.000
_cell.length_c   1.000
_cell.angle_alpha   90.00
_cell.angle_beta   90.00
_cell.angle_gamma   90.00
#
_symmetry.space_group_name_H-M   'P 1'
#
loop_
_entity.id
_entity.type
_entity.pdbx_description
1 polymer ?
#
loop_
_entity_poly.entity_id
_entity_poly.type
_entity_poly.pdbx_seq_one_letter_code
_entity_poly.pdbx_strand_id
1 'polypeptide(L)'
;MVELREIGKEKVERLAVLISSPDLSESQLLGILIVKNGTAESLGKAIKKTLQDWELFDYVDCLSFDTTVTNTGWLKGVCTLIEQWSGKALIWMACRHHVYELHIKHFSSVLTGGKTSGPKTELFERLKCNWKSVLEKKINYDNLKRFDSEKKIKSFLEKQASESLTFLQNCLNNDIFPRNDYKYFIQLTVLWLGGKVKDFHFRFPMASHHARFMAQGVYYLTYDILQPQFSNLCPDIILLQEGKLIHKIGSFTALFDVPWFIKAPIPAIAPSLDLKAINEMIQNSELCLKPAEAVLKSLEKHNWYLNERSVVMCLADKCLPVDQLHKLALKLAQTEKPTSYKMGKLSSEIFTDNEKKIKKKS
;
A
#
# COMPACT_ATOMS: atom_id res chain seq x y z
N MET A 1 5.01 35.72 -30.47
CA MET A 1 4.57 34.63 -29.58
C MET A 1 5.25 33.36 -30.06
N VAL A 2 6.39 33.03 -29.45
CA VAL A 2 7.12 31.79 -29.75
C VAL A 2 6.35 30.64 -29.09
N GLU A 3 6.10 29.59 -29.87
CA GLU A 3 5.37 28.40 -29.47
C GLU A 3 6.01 27.72 -28.25
N LEU A 4 5.31 27.75 -27.12
CA LEU A 4 5.62 26.97 -25.91
C LEU A 4 5.37 25.45 -26.07
N ARG A 5 5.27 24.92 -27.31
CA ARG A 5 4.88 23.52 -27.57
C ARG A 5 6.05 22.54 -27.78
N GLU A 6 7.30 22.99 -27.72
CA GLU A 6 8.47 22.13 -28.02
C GLU A 6 9.49 21.98 -26.87
N ILE A 7 9.13 22.28 -25.63
CA ILE A 7 10.00 21.94 -24.49
C ILE A 7 9.66 20.52 -23.98
N GLY A 8 10.48 19.54 -24.34
CA GLY A 8 10.59 18.25 -23.64
C GLY A 8 10.07 17.01 -24.38
N LYS A 9 10.66 16.66 -25.53
CA LYS A 9 10.38 15.39 -26.26
C LYS A 9 11.29 14.22 -25.87
N GLU A 10 12.37 14.43 -25.12
CA GLU A 10 13.20 13.31 -24.64
C GLU A 10 12.66 12.73 -23.34
N LYS A 11 12.36 11.41 -23.37
CA LYS A 11 12.08 10.65 -22.16
C LYS A 11 13.38 10.50 -21.37
N VAL A 12 13.55 11.35 -20.36
CA VAL A 12 14.68 11.29 -19.43
C VAL A 12 14.26 10.69 -18.10
N GLU A 13 15.15 9.92 -17.50
CA GLU A 13 14.96 9.40 -16.14
C GLU A 13 15.31 10.49 -15.14
N ARG A 14 14.43 10.71 -14.15
CA ARG A 14 14.61 11.72 -13.12
C ARG A 14 14.61 11.09 -11.73
N LEU A 15 15.52 11.55 -10.89
CA LEU A 15 15.65 11.10 -9.50
C LEU A 15 15.62 12.30 -8.56
N ALA A 16 14.64 12.34 -7.67
CA ALA A 16 14.62 13.29 -6.57
C ALA A 16 15.41 12.70 -5.39
N VAL A 17 16.31 13.49 -4.81
CA VAL A 17 17.05 13.14 -3.59
C VAL A 17 16.58 14.05 -2.47
N LEU A 18 15.99 13.46 -1.44
CA LEU A 18 15.50 14.17 -0.27
C LEU A 18 16.23 13.66 0.97
N ILE A 19 16.44 14.54 1.94
CA ILE A 19 16.93 14.19 3.28
C ILE A 19 15.91 14.62 4.34
N SER A 20 15.88 13.87 5.43
CA SER A 20 15.14 14.21 6.64
C SER A 20 16.07 14.00 7.83
N SER A 21 15.96 14.86 8.84
CA SER A 21 16.69 14.75 10.10
C SER A 21 15.77 15.21 11.24
N PRO A 22 15.95 14.72 12.48
CA PRO A 22 15.29 15.29 13.66
C PRO A 22 15.52 16.81 13.82
N ASP A 23 16.63 17.32 13.30
CA ASP A 23 16.98 18.74 13.35
C ASP A 23 16.30 19.59 12.26
N LEU A 24 15.62 18.94 11.30
CA LEU A 24 14.88 19.61 10.24
C LEU A 24 13.38 19.57 10.54
N SER A 25 12.71 20.71 10.40
CA SER A 25 11.26 20.78 10.54
C SER A 25 10.52 20.02 9.43
N GLU A 26 11.11 19.92 8.24
CA GLU A 26 10.57 19.24 7.07
C GLU A 26 11.69 18.57 6.24
N SER A 27 11.33 17.63 5.37
CA SER A 27 12.28 17.04 4.43
C SER A 27 12.85 18.08 3.46
N GLN A 28 14.17 18.09 3.29
CA GLN A 28 14.85 18.98 2.36
C GLN A 28 15.13 18.27 1.03
N LEU A 29 14.73 18.89 -0.08
CA LEU A 29 15.08 18.46 -1.42
C LEU A 29 16.52 18.89 -1.74
N LEU A 30 17.43 17.93 -1.88
CA LEU A 30 18.83 18.19 -2.24
C LEU A 30 19.01 18.38 -3.75
N GLY A 31 18.14 17.76 -4.56
CA GLY A 31 18.15 17.95 -6.01
C GLY A 31 17.17 17.05 -6.77
N ILE A 32 16.88 17.45 -8.00
CA ILE A 32 16.19 16.62 -9.01
C ILE A 32 17.18 16.37 -10.14
N LEU A 33 17.73 15.16 -10.16
CA LEU A 33 18.80 14.76 -11.04
C LEU A 33 18.24 14.16 -12.32
N ILE A 34 18.87 14.46 -13.45
CA ILE A 34 18.68 13.71 -14.70
C ILE A 34 19.70 12.57 -14.69
N VAL A 35 19.23 11.33 -14.77
CA VAL A 35 20.11 10.15 -14.78
C VAL A 35 20.08 9.47 -16.14
N LYS A 36 21.20 8.86 -16.52
CA LYS A 36 21.37 8.21 -17.83
C LYS A 36 20.34 7.11 -18.08
N ASN A 37 20.01 6.31 -17.06
CA ASN A 37 19.03 5.24 -17.10
C ASN A 37 18.59 4.85 -15.68
N GLY A 38 17.52 4.08 -15.56
CA GLY A 38 16.95 3.59 -14.30
C GLY A 38 17.67 2.37 -13.70
N THR A 39 18.93 2.10 -14.05
CA THR A 39 19.69 1.02 -13.40
C THR A 39 20.10 1.43 -11.99
N ALA A 40 20.14 0.46 -11.08
CA ALA A 40 20.49 0.71 -9.70
C ALA A 40 21.89 1.31 -9.51
N GLU A 41 22.86 0.95 -10.34
CA GLU A 41 24.20 1.53 -10.31
C GLU A 41 24.19 3.01 -10.71
N SER A 42 23.44 3.37 -11.76
CA SER A 42 23.33 4.77 -12.22
C SER A 42 22.62 5.63 -11.18
N LEU A 43 21.52 5.13 -10.61
CA LEU A 43 20.78 5.80 -9.53
C LEU A 43 21.65 5.95 -8.28
N GLY A 44 22.30 4.87 -7.83
CA GLY A 44 23.17 4.87 -6.66
C GLY A 44 24.33 5.86 -6.79
N LYS A 45 25.02 5.89 -7.95
CA LYS A 45 26.11 6.84 -8.20
C LYS A 45 25.62 8.29 -8.14
N ALA A 46 24.44 8.57 -8.68
CA ALA A 46 23.84 9.90 -8.64
C ALA A 46 23.49 10.33 -7.20
N ILE A 47 22.89 9.43 -6.40
CA ILE A 47 22.61 9.67 -4.97
C ILE A 47 23.90 9.90 -4.22
N LYS A 48 24.90 9.02 -4.37
CA LYS A 48 26.20 9.15 -3.70
C LYS A 48 26.86 10.48 -4.02
N LYS A 49 26.95 10.85 -5.30
CA LYS A 49 27.52 12.14 -5.72
C LYS A 49 26.77 13.31 -5.07
N THR A 50 25.44 13.29 -5.11
CA THR A 50 24.62 14.36 -4.49
C THR A 50 24.89 14.46 -3.00
N LEU A 51 24.92 13.34 -2.27
CA LEU A 51 25.23 13.35 -0.84
C LEU A 51 26.66 13.81 -0.56
N GLN A 52 27.63 13.49 -1.42
CA GLN A 52 29.01 13.96 -1.28
C GLN A 52 29.15 15.46 -1.56
N ASP A 53 28.45 15.98 -2.58
CA ASP A 53 28.44 17.42 -2.91
C ASP A 53 27.85 18.25 -1.76
N TRP A 54 26.99 17.65 -0.93
CA TRP A 54 26.43 18.25 0.29
C TRP A 54 27.20 17.87 1.57
N GLU A 55 28.28 17.09 1.48
CA GLU A 55 29.06 16.59 2.64
C GLU A 55 28.23 15.73 3.63
N LEU A 56 27.19 15.05 3.15
CA LEU A 56 26.23 14.28 3.96
C LEU A 56 26.40 12.76 3.87
N PHE A 57 27.23 12.24 2.97
CA PHE A 57 27.27 10.81 2.63
C PHE A 57 27.53 9.91 3.85
N ASP A 58 28.47 10.30 4.72
CA ASP A 58 28.85 9.51 5.89
C ASP A 58 27.86 9.64 7.07
N TYR A 59 26.95 10.62 7.00
CA TYR A 59 25.94 10.90 8.03
C TYR A 59 24.60 10.19 7.76
N VAL A 60 24.49 9.42 6.67
CA VAL A 60 23.28 8.67 6.38
C VAL A 60 23.15 7.48 7.35
N ASP A 61 22.02 7.40 8.04
CA ASP A 61 21.64 6.25 8.88
C ASP A 61 20.52 5.41 8.25
N CYS A 62 19.66 6.03 7.45
CA CYS A 62 18.43 5.44 6.95
C CYS A 62 18.25 5.68 5.45
N LEU A 63 17.67 4.70 4.75
CA LEU A 63 17.27 4.81 3.35
C LEU A 63 15.77 4.61 3.23
N SER A 64 15.05 5.58 2.65
CA SER A 64 13.62 5.44 2.33
C SER A 64 13.42 5.22 0.83
N PHE A 65 12.67 4.17 0.47
CA PHE A 65 12.58 3.71 -0.92
C PHE A 65 11.31 2.89 -1.20
N ASP A 66 10.88 2.81 -2.45
CA ASP A 66 9.90 1.79 -2.87
C ASP A 66 10.55 0.40 -2.98
N THR A 67 9.76 -0.67 -2.86
CA THR A 67 10.30 -2.04 -2.79
C THR A 67 10.56 -2.66 -4.17
N THR A 68 10.87 -1.85 -5.18
CA THR A 68 11.27 -2.34 -6.50
C THR A 68 12.60 -3.10 -6.42
N VAL A 69 12.81 -4.00 -7.40
CA VAL A 69 14.06 -4.77 -7.49
C VAL A 69 15.27 -3.85 -7.69
N THR A 70 15.10 -2.74 -8.41
CA THR A 70 16.15 -1.73 -8.60
C THR A 70 16.63 -1.18 -7.26
N ASN A 71 15.74 -0.93 -6.31
CA ASN A 71 16.11 -0.40 -5.00
C ASN A 71 16.60 -1.49 -4.03
N THR A 72 15.97 -2.67 -4.06
CA THR A 72 16.13 -3.71 -3.02
C THR A 72 16.92 -4.93 -3.44
N GLY A 73 17.44 -4.97 -4.67
CA GLY A 73 18.17 -6.10 -5.22
C GLY A 73 19.37 -6.50 -4.37
N TRP A 74 19.46 -7.78 -4.01
CA TRP A 74 20.44 -8.28 -3.05
C TRP A 74 21.92 -7.96 -3.37
N LEU A 75 22.34 -8.07 -4.64
CA LEU A 75 23.72 -7.80 -5.07
C LEU A 75 23.95 -6.40 -5.62
N LYS A 76 22.97 -5.86 -6.35
CA LYS A 76 23.13 -4.65 -7.15
C LYS A 76 21.99 -3.64 -6.94
N GLY A 77 21.17 -3.80 -5.91
CA GLY A 77 20.15 -2.81 -5.57
C GLY A 77 20.77 -1.51 -5.07
N VAL A 78 20.08 -0.39 -5.26
CA VAL A 78 20.56 0.93 -4.81
C VAL A 78 20.94 0.91 -3.32
N CYS A 79 20.10 0.31 -2.47
CA CYS A 79 20.34 0.28 -1.03
C CYS A 79 21.60 -0.53 -0.68
N THR A 80 21.76 -1.70 -1.30
CA THR A 80 22.96 -2.54 -1.15
C THR A 80 24.22 -1.79 -1.57
N LEU A 81 24.18 -1.08 -2.70
CA LEU A 81 25.35 -0.34 -3.20
C LEU A 81 25.74 0.80 -2.26
N ILE A 82 24.77 1.54 -1.72
CA ILE A 82 25.04 2.63 -0.77
C ILE A 82 25.71 2.08 0.50
N GLU A 83 25.21 0.98 1.07
CA GLU A 83 25.84 0.34 2.24
C GLU A 83 27.26 -0.15 1.95
N GLN A 84 27.48 -0.77 0.79
CA GLN A 84 28.82 -1.22 0.38
C GLN A 84 29.80 -0.05 0.24
N TRP A 85 29.34 1.08 -0.30
CA TRP A 85 30.18 2.26 -0.48
C TRP A 85 30.43 3.04 0.81
N SER A 86 29.51 3.01 1.77
CA SER A 86 29.69 3.63 3.08
C SER A 86 30.41 2.71 4.08
N GLY A 87 30.48 1.40 3.80
CA GLY A 87 31.00 0.41 4.75
C GLY A 87 30.14 0.26 6.00
N LYS A 88 28.89 0.74 5.95
CA LYS A 88 27.98 0.85 7.10
C LYS A 88 26.66 0.15 6.79
N ALA A 89 26.18 -0.64 7.74
CA ALA A 89 24.82 -1.16 7.69
C ALA A 89 23.81 -0.05 7.98
N LEU A 90 22.88 0.16 7.06
CA LEU A 90 21.87 1.22 7.13
C LEU A 90 20.50 0.64 7.51
N ILE A 91 19.61 1.51 8.00
CA ILE A 91 18.22 1.15 8.27
C ILE A 91 17.42 1.29 6.98
N TRP A 92 16.84 0.17 6.53
CA TRP A 92 16.07 0.09 5.29
C TRP A 92 14.59 0.41 5.56
N MET A 93 14.18 1.65 5.29
CA MET A 93 12.83 2.19 5.51
C MET A 93 11.96 2.05 4.26
N ALA A 94 11.55 0.82 3.97
CA ALA A 94 10.70 0.52 2.81
C ALA A 94 9.34 1.23 2.87
N CYS A 95 8.90 1.74 1.72
CA CYS A 95 7.63 2.41 1.56
C CYS A 95 6.47 1.42 1.72
N ARG A 96 5.79 1.49 2.88
CA ARG A 96 4.67 0.59 3.21
C ARG A 96 3.42 0.86 2.37
N HIS A 97 3.21 2.08 1.88
CA HIS A 97 2.14 2.33 0.90
C HIS A 97 2.33 1.49 -0.36
N HIS A 98 3.56 1.41 -0.88
CA HIS A 98 3.85 0.58 -2.05
C HIS A 98 3.62 -0.91 -1.75
N VAL A 99 3.98 -1.38 -0.54
CA VAL A 99 3.72 -2.76 -0.12
C VAL A 99 2.21 -3.07 -0.13
N TYR A 100 1.38 -2.22 0.47
CA TYR A 100 -0.07 -2.45 0.51
C TYR A 100 -0.72 -2.36 -0.87
N GLU A 101 -0.25 -1.47 -1.75
CA GLU A 101 -0.70 -1.44 -3.16
C GLU A 101 -0.47 -2.80 -3.87
N LEU A 102 0.57 -3.56 -3.51
CA LEU A 102 0.77 -4.89 -4.08
C LEU A 102 -0.29 -5.90 -3.63
N HIS A 103 -0.90 -5.74 -2.44
CA HIS A 103 -1.86 -6.71 -1.91
C HIS A 103 -3.16 -6.70 -2.71
N ILE A 104 -3.74 -5.53 -2.96
CA ILE A 104 -4.90 -5.41 -3.85
C ILE A 104 -4.60 -5.90 -5.27
N LYS A 105 -3.39 -5.67 -5.79
CA LYS A 105 -2.95 -6.22 -7.07
C LYS A 105 -2.99 -7.75 -7.04
N HIS A 106 -2.38 -8.39 -6.04
CA HIS A 106 -2.33 -9.84 -5.94
C HIS A 106 -3.71 -10.46 -5.73
N PHE A 107 -4.52 -9.90 -4.82
CA PHE A 107 -5.88 -10.33 -4.55
C PHE A 107 -6.75 -10.29 -5.80
N SER A 108 -6.78 -9.13 -6.48
CA SER A 108 -7.57 -8.96 -7.70
C SER A 108 -7.06 -9.84 -8.85
N SER A 109 -5.74 -10.00 -8.99
CA SER A 109 -5.15 -10.83 -10.05
C SER A 109 -5.58 -12.28 -9.96
N VAL A 110 -5.69 -12.85 -8.75
CA VAL A 110 -6.19 -14.23 -8.59
C VAL A 110 -7.63 -14.34 -9.09
N LEU A 111 -8.48 -13.37 -8.75
CA LEU A 111 -9.89 -13.39 -9.15
C LEU A 111 -10.10 -13.14 -10.64
N THR A 112 -9.27 -12.28 -11.26
CA THR A 112 -9.36 -11.96 -12.69
C THR A 112 -8.55 -12.90 -13.59
N GLY A 113 -7.97 -13.97 -13.04
CA GLY A 113 -7.20 -14.97 -13.81
C GLY A 113 -5.82 -14.50 -14.27
N GLY A 114 -5.21 -13.52 -13.58
CA GLY A 114 -3.80 -13.13 -13.75
C GLY A 114 -3.45 -12.38 -15.03
N LYS A 115 -4.41 -12.20 -15.95
CA LYS A 115 -4.19 -11.48 -17.21
C LYS A 115 -4.00 -9.98 -16.92
N THR A 116 -2.79 -9.49 -17.15
CA THR A 116 -2.40 -8.08 -16.96
C THR A 116 -2.99 -7.12 -18.00
N SER A 117 -3.51 -7.65 -19.12
CA SER A 117 -3.91 -6.89 -20.31
C SER A 117 -5.30 -7.23 -20.87
N GLY A 118 -6.15 -7.98 -20.15
CA GLY A 118 -7.49 -8.35 -20.62
C GLY A 118 -8.63 -7.69 -19.85
N PRO A 119 -9.34 -8.44 -18.98
CA PRO A 119 -10.66 -8.04 -18.44
C PRO A 119 -10.62 -6.88 -17.44
N LYS A 120 -9.49 -6.69 -16.74
CA LYS A 120 -9.34 -5.63 -15.72
C LYS A 120 -9.23 -4.23 -16.33
N THR A 121 -8.41 -4.09 -17.38
CA THR A 121 -8.23 -2.82 -18.09
C THR A 121 -9.49 -2.49 -18.89
N GLU A 122 -10.12 -3.50 -19.51
CA GLU A 122 -11.38 -3.34 -20.23
C GLU A 122 -12.53 -2.89 -19.32
N LEU A 123 -12.64 -3.46 -18.11
CA LEU A 123 -13.60 -2.99 -17.11
C LEU A 123 -13.37 -1.51 -16.81
N PHE A 124 -12.16 -1.09 -16.43
CA PHE A 124 -11.91 0.31 -16.07
C PHE A 124 -12.14 1.29 -17.23
N GLU A 125 -11.75 0.93 -18.45
CA GLU A 125 -12.01 1.75 -19.64
C GLU A 125 -13.51 1.81 -19.98
N ARG A 126 -14.29 0.73 -19.79
CA ARG A 126 -15.76 0.79 -19.95
C ARG A 126 -16.40 1.82 -19.02
N LEU A 127 -16.00 1.89 -17.74
CA LEU A 127 -16.52 2.91 -16.83
C LEU A 127 -16.18 4.32 -17.31
N LYS A 128 -14.93 4.51 -17.69
CA LYS A 128 -14.38 5.80 -18.09
C LYS A 128 -15.04 6.32 -19.37
N CYS A 129 -15.17 5.49 -20.39
CA CYS A 129 -15.84 5.85 -21.65
C CYS A 129 -17.32 6.18 -21.46
N ASN A 130 -18.01 5.48 -20.54
CA ASN A 130 -19.44 5.70 -20.28
C ASN A 130 -19.71 6.70 -19.14
N TRP A 131 -18.69 7.31 -18.53
CA TRP A 131 -18.84 8.12 -17.33
C TRP A 131 -19.77 9.32 -17.54
N LYS A 132 -19.72 9.95 -18.72
CA LYS A 132 -20.61 11.07 -19.06
C LYS A 132 -22.09 10.66 -19.00
N SER A 133 -22.44 9.50 -19.56
CA SER A 133 -23.79 8.94 -19.48
C SER A 133 -24.20 8.61 -18.05
N VAL A 134 -23.26 8.14 -17.21
CA VAL A 134 -23.53 7.87 -15.79
C VAL A 134 -23.88 9.15 -15.04
N LEU A 135 -23.19 10.26 -15.32
CA LEU A 135 -23.47 11.56 -14.70
C LEU A 135 -24.80 12.17 -15.16
N GLU A 136 -25.13 12.07 -16.45
CA GLU A 136 -26.35 12.63 -17.04
C GLU A 136 -27.63 12.02 -16.45
N LYS A 137 -27.60 10.73 -16.12
CA LYS A 137 -28.76 9.99 -15.59
C LYS A 137 -28.99 10.13 -14.08
N LYS A 138 -28.27 11.04 -13.41
CA LYS A 138 -28.33 11.36 -11.97
C LYS A 138 -28.23 10.13 -11.05
N ILE A 139 -27.05 9.90 -10.50
CA ILE A 139 -26.79 8.89 -9.48
C ILE A 139 -27.69 9.11 -8.26
N ASN A 140 -28.31 8.04 -7.75
CA ASN A 140 -29.02 8.07 -6.47
C ASN A 140 -28.03 7.86 -5.32
N TYR A 141 -27.93 8.85 -4.43
CA TYR A 141 -26.99 8.83 -3.30
C TYR A 141 -27.55 8.18 -2.02
N ASP A 142 -28.84 7.85 -1.97
CA ASP A 142 -29.49 7.27 -0.78
C ASP A 142 -29.15 5.78 -0.59
N ASN A 143 -28.65 5.11 -1.64
CA ASN A 143 -28.36 3.68 -1.63
C ASN A 143 -26.95 3.36 -2.17
N LEU A 144 -25.93 3.76 -1.42
CA LEU A 144 -24.52 3.53 -1.75
C LEU A 144 -23.85 2.44 -0.87
N LYS A 145 -24.51 2.01 0.21
CA LYS A 145 -24.03 0.96 1.11
C LYS A 145 -24.00 -0.39 0.37
N ARG A 146 -22.90 -1.11 0.50
CA ARG A 146 -22.70 -2.45 -0.08
C ARG A 146 -22.35 -3.51 0.94
N PHE A 147 -21.84 -3.13 2.12
CA PHE A 147 -21.60 -4.09 3.20
C PHE A 147 -22.93 -4.62 3.75
N ASP A 148 -23.20 -5.90 3.55
CA ASP A 148 -24.37 -6.59 4.11
C ASP A 148 -24.07 -7.07 5.53
N SER A 149 -24.47 -6.26 6.52
CA SER A 149 -24.31 -6.55 7.94
C SER A 149 -25.21 -7.70 8.41
N GLU A 150 -26.42 -7.82 7.87
CA GLU A 150 -27.43 -8.79 8.29
C GLU A 150 -27.01 -10.23 7.96
N LYS A 151 -26.35 -10.44 6.82
CA LYS A 151 -25.80 -11.75 6.45
C LYS A 151 -24.50 -12.12 7.17
N LYS A 152 -23.94 -11.20 7.98
CA LYS A 152 -22.61 -11.33 8.59
C LYS A 152 -22.60 -11.12 10.11
N ILE A 153 -23.76 -11.18 10.75
CA ILE A 153 -23.94 -10.97 12.20
C ILE A 153 -23.00 -11.88 13.01
N LYS A 154 -22.29 -11.30 13.97
CA LYS A 154 -21.29 -11.90 14.87
C LYS A 154 -20.09 -12.55 14.15
N SER A 155 -19.87 -12.23 12.87
CA SER A 155 -18.70 -12.71 12.15
C SER A 155 -17.47 -11.81 12.37
N PHE A 156 -16.28 -12.36 12.14
CA PHE A 156 -15.04 -11.60 12.05
C PHE A 156 -15.16 -10.40 11.08
N LEU A 157 -15.89 -10.54 9.97
CA LEU A 157 -16.07 -9.47 8.99
C LEU A 157 -16.94 -8.32 9.49
N GLU A 158 -17.91 -8.57 10.37
CA GLU A 158 -18.71 -7.48 10.98
C GLU A 158 -17.85 -6.65 11.93
N LYS A 159 -17.03 -7.32 12.76
CA LYS A 159 -16.04 -6.64 13.61
C LYS A 159 -15.09 -5.81 12.76
N GLN A 160 -14.54 -6.40 11.69
CA GLN A 160 -13.63 -5.71 10.78
C GLN A 160 -14.28 -4.49 10.12
N ALA A 161 -15.54 -4.62 9.66
CA ALA A 161 -16.28 -3.52 9.07
C ALA A 161 -16.50 -2.37 10.06
N SER A 162 -16.87 -2.69 11.30
CA SER A 162 -17.09 -1.70 12.37
C SER A 162 -15.79 -0.97 12.74
N GLU A 163 -14.69 -1.71 12.92
CA GLU A 163 -13.37 -1.11 13.20
C GLU A 163 -12.90 -0.21 12.05
N SER A 164 -13.04 -0.69 10.81
CA SER A 164 -12.66 0.07 9.61
C SER A 164 -13.50 1.33 9.48
N LEU A 165 -14.81 1.23 9.64
CA LEU A 165 -15.72 2.36 9.54
C LEU A 165 -15.42 3.42 10.60
N THR A 166 -15.24 3.02 11.85
CA THR A 166 -14.93 3.92 12.97
C THR A 166 -13.62 4.67 12.71
N PHE A 167 -12.57 3.94 12.32
CA PHE A 167 -11.27 4.54 12.02
C PHE A 167 -11.36 5.53 10.85
N LEU A 168 -11.96 5.12 9.74
CA LEU A 168 -12.02 5.91 8.51
C LEU A 168 -12.94 7.14 8.65
N GLN A 169 -14.03 7.04 9.38
CA GLN A 169 -14.85 8.20 9.75
C GLN A 169 -14.07 9.19 10.61
N ASN A 170 -13.30 8.69 11.59
CA ASN A 170 -12.45 9.55 12.40
C ASN A 170 -11.39 10.28 11.54
N CYS A 171 -10.79 9.61 10.55
CA CYS A 171 -9.90 10.26 9.59
C CYS A 171 -10.59 11.39 8.81
N LEU A 172 -11.83 11.19 8.36
CA LEU A 172 -12.59 12.23 7.64
C LEU A 172 -12.97 13.41 8.54
N ASN A 173 -13.42 13.14 9.78
CA ASN A 173 -13.88 14.16 10.71
C ASN A 173 -12.76 15.09 11.19
N ASN A 174 -11.53 14.58 11.27
CA ASN A 174 -10.36 15.32 11.74
C ASN A 174 -9.42 15.77 10.62
N ASP A 175 -9.84 15.65 9.35
CA ASP A 175 -9.06 16.04 8.17
C ASP A 175 -7.63 15.42 8.13
N ILE A 176 -7.48 14.19 8.61
CA ILE A 176 -6.17 13.51 8.78
C ILE A 176 -5.75 12.87 7.45
N PHE A 177 -5.27 13.66 6.50
CA PHE A 177 -4.68 13.12 5.26
C PHE A 177 -3.68 14.06 4.58
N PRO A 178 -2.57 13.53 4.06
CA PRO A 178 -1.57 14.33 3.34
C PRO A 178 -1.96 14.57 1.87
N ARG A 179 -2.90 13.81 1.31
CA ARG A 179 -3.24 13.83 -0.12
C ARG A 179 -4.73 13.68 -0.40
N ASN A 180 -5.20 14.38 -1.43
CA ASN A 180 -6.61 14.42 -1.80
C ASN A 180 -7.12 13.12 -2.47
N ASP A 181 -6.26 12.31 -3.08
CA ASP A 181 -6.62 11.00 -3.61
C ASP A 181 -6.84 9.98 -2.47
N TYR A 182 -6.09 10.08 -1.38
CA TYR A 182 -6.29 9.25 -0.19
C TYR A 182 -7.64 9.56 0.46
N LYS A 183 -7.98 10.87 0.58
CA LYS A 183 -9.30 11.32 1.04
C LYS A 183 -10.42 10.65 0.23
N TYR A 184 -10.32 10.62 -1.10
CA TYR A 184 -11.34 10.01 -1.95
C TYR A 184 -11.47 8.50 -1.73
N PHE A 185 -10.34 7.80 -1.54
CA PHE A 185 -10.33 6.36 -1.28
C PHE A 185 -11.02 6.02 0.06
N ILE A 186 -10.78 6.84 1.08
CA ILE A 186 -11.48 6.79 2.37
C ILE A 186 -12.98 7.05 2.18
N GLN A 187 -13.36 8.12 1.48
CA GLN A 187 -14.77 8.49 1.26
C GLN A 187 -15.56 7.35 0.60
N LEU A 188 -15.03 6.75 -0.48
CA LEU A 188 -15.65 5.60 -1.13
C LEU A 188 -15.81 4.41 -0.16
N THR A 189 -14.80 4.17 0.67
CA THR A 189 -14.81 3.06 1.63
C THR A 189 -15.85 3.28 2.73
N VAL A 190 -15.94 4.50 3.27
CA VAL A 190 -16.94 4.88 4.27
C VAL A 190 -18.35 4.73 3.70
N LEU A 191 -18.61 5.16 2.46
CA LEU A 191 -19.90 4.96 1.80
C LEU A 191 -20.22 3.48 1.60
N TRP A 192 -19.25 2.69 1.13
CA TRP A 192 -19.42 1.25 0.92
C TRP A 192 -19.82 0.52 2.21
N LEU A 193 -19.22 0.91 3.34
CA LEU A 193 -19.52 0.40 4.68
C LEU A 193 -20.84 0.95 5.27
N GLY A 194 -21.45 1.96 4.64
CA GLY A 194 -22.71 2.58 5.08
C GLY A 194 -22.54 3.76 6.04
N GLY A 195 -21.35 4.34 6.13
CA GLY A 195 -21.11 5.59 6.85
C GLY A 195 -21.54 6.84 6.09
N LYS A 196 -21.43 7.99 6.77
CA LYS A 196 -21.77 9.29 6.21
C LYS A 196 -20.53 10.01 5.68
N VAL A 197 -20.65 10.62 4.51
CA VAL A 197 -19.63 11.50 3.93
C VAL A 197 -20.29 12.80 3.54
N LYS A 198 -19.78 13.93 4.04
CA LYS A 198 -20.29 15.27 3.75
C LYS A 198 -19.90 15.69 2.32
N ASP A 199 -20.86 16.30 1.61
CA ASP A 199 -20.69 16.90 0.27
C ASP A 199 -20.02 15.96 -0.77
N PHE A 200 -20.30 14.67 -0.69
CA PHE A 200 -19.67 13.67 -1.55
C PHE A 200 -20.17 13.74 -2.99
N HIS A 201 -19.22 13.72 -3.91
CA HIS A 201 -19.47 13.58 -5.34
C HIS A 201 -18.49 12.57 -5.92
N PHE A 202 -18.98 11.69 -6.79
CA PHE A 202 -18.10 10.78 -7.52
C PHE A 202 -17.15 11.58 -8.42
N ARG A 203 -15.86 11.26 -8.35
CA ARG A 203 -14.84 11.84 -9.22
C ARG A 203 -14.82 11.12 -10.56
N PHE A 204 -14.42 11.84 -11.60
CA PHE A 204 -14.14 11.25 -12.91
C PHE A 204 -13.12 10.10 -12.76
N PRO A 205 -13.37 8.92 -13.37
CA PRO A 205 -12.45 7.80 -13.33
C PRO A 205 -11.06 8.19 -13.86
N MET A 206 -10.07 8.23 -12.97
CA MET A 206 -8.71 8.63 -13.31
C MET A 206 -7.97 7.52 -14.06
N ALA A 207 -6.85 7.86 -14.71
CA ALA A 207 -6.01 6.86 -15.37
C ALA A 207 -5.57 5.77 -14.39
N SER A 208 -5.76 4.50 -14.78
CA SER A 208 -5.22 3.35 -14.05
C SER A 208 -3.85 3.02 -14.62
N HIS A 209 -2.80 3.18 -13.82
CA HIS A 209 -1.43 2.84 -14.22
C HIS A 209 -1.01 1.52 -13.58
N HIS A 210 -0.27 0.70 -14.32
CA HIS A 210 0.27 -0.57 -13.82
C HIS A 210 1.36 -0.43 -12.73
N ALA A 211 1.68 0.81 -12.32
CA ALA A 211 2.66 1.12 -11.28
C ALA A 211 2.04 1.65 -9.97
N ARG A 212 0.74 1.99 -9.95
CA ARG A 212 0.00 2.51 -8.78
C ARG A 212 -1.33 1.80 -8.66
N PHE A 213 -1.41 0.85 -7.73
CA PHE A 213 -2.52 -0.09 -7.67
C PHE A 213 -3.69 0.39 -6.79
N MET A 214 -3.53 1.44 -5.99
CA MET A 214 -4.63 2.06 -5.24
C MET A 214 -5.77 2.52 -6.15
N ALA A 215 -5.44 3.01 -7.37
CA ALA A 215 -6.42 3.37 -8.38
C ALA A 215 -7.38 2.20 -8.68
N GLN A 216 -6.90 0.95 -8.63
CA GLN A 216 -7.73 -0.22 -8.85
C GLN A 216 -8.77 -0.38 -7.74
N GLY A 217 -8.39 -0.13 -6.48
CA GLY A 217 -9.31 -0.13 -5.35
C GLY A 217 -10.40 0.93 -5.53
N VAL A 218 -10.01 2.14 -5.96
CA VAL A 218 -10.95 3.21 -6.29
C VAL A 218 -11.94 2.76 -7.37
N TYR A 219 -11.47 2.13 -8.45
CA TYR A 219 -12.33 1.60 -9.51
C TYR A 219 -13.28 0.51 -8.99
N TYR A 220 -12.77 -0.50 -8.28
CA TYR A 220 -13.61 -1.60 -7.79
C TYR A 220 -14.66 -1.14 -6.77
N LEU A 221 -14.31 -0.22 -5.87
CA LEU A 221 -15.28 0.37 -4.95
C LEU A 221 -16.33 1.20 -5.70
N THR A 222 -15.92 2.06 -6.63
CA THR A 222 -16.86 2.86 -7.45
C THR A 222 -17.82 1.95 -8.21
N TYR A 223 -17.30 0.89 -8.83
CA TYR A 223 -18.09 -0.11 -9.53
C TYR A 223 -19.08 -0.81 -8.62
N ASP A 224 -18.64 -1.33 -7.48
CA ASP A 224 -19.54 -2.08 -6.57
C ASP A 224 -20.62 -1.17 -5.96
N ILE A 225 -20.26 0.07 -5.60
CA ILE A 225 -21.20 1.07 -5.06
C ILE A 225 -22.30 1.38 -6.08
N LEU A 226 -21.93 1.61 -7.34
CA LEU A 226 -22.87 1.96 -8.41
C LEU A 226 -23.54 0.72 -9.04
N GLN A 227 -23.06 -0.48 -8.75
CA GLN A 227 -23.54 -1.73 -9.35
C GLN A 227 -25.07 -1.89 -9.35
N PRO A 228 -25.79 -1.63 -8.24
CA PRO A 228 -27.24 -1.76 -8.20
C PRO A 228 -27.98 -0.80 -9.14
N GLN A 229 -27.32 0.29 -9.55
CA GLN A 229 -27.92 1.36 -10.33
C GLN A 229 -27.56 1.26 -11.82
N PHE A 230 -26.61 0.41 -12.21
CA PHE A 230 -26.16 0.34 -13.60
C PHE A 230 -27.23 -0.08 -14.60
N SER A 231 -28.22 -0.88 -14.21
CA SER A 231 -29.37 -1.16 -15.10
C SER A 231 -30.07 0.11 -15.58
N ASN A 232 -30.08 1.18 -14.77
CA ASN A 232 -30.65 2.47 -15.14
C ASN A 232 -29.59 3.41 -15.73
N LEU A 233 -28.38 3.43 -15.14
CA LEU A 233 -27.31 4.33 -15.52
C LEU A 233 -26.68 3.92 -16.88
N CYS A 234 -26.28 2.66 -17.04
CA CYS A 234 -25.64 2.12 -18.24
C CYS A 234 -25.68 0.57 -18.22
N PRO A 235 -26.71 -0.07 -18.81
CA PRO A 235 -26.91 -1.52 -18.75
C PRO A 235 -25.71 -2.37 -19.20
N ASP A 236 -24.93 -1.88 -20.17
CA ASP A 236 -23.82 -2.61 -20.79
C ASP A 236 -22.47 -2.47 -20.05
N ILE A 237 -22.45 -1.72 -18.94
CA ILE A 237 -21.20 -1.35 -18.26
C ILE A 237 -20.65 -2.46 -17.35
N ILE A 238 -21.50 -3.37 -16.89
CA ILE A 238 -21.14 -4.55 -16.08
C ILE A 238 -21.80 -5.78 -16.69
N LEU A 239 -21.01 -6.83 -16.94
CA LEU A 239 -21.56 -8.16 -17.19
C LEU A 239 -21.93 -8.83 -15.86
N LEU A 240 -23.03 -9.57 -15.81
CA LEU A 240 -23.52 -10.31 -14.62
C LEU A 240 -22.42 -11.13 -13.91
N GLN A 241 -21.50 -11.68 -14.70
CA GLN A 241 -20.37 -12.50 -14.26
C GLN A 241 -19.33 -11.69 -13.46
N GLU A 242 -19.18 -10.40 -13.80
CA GLU A 242 -18.20 -9.48 -13.21
C GLU A 242 -18.68 -8.93 -11.88
N GLY A 243 -19.99 -8.78 -11.67
CA GLY A 243 -20.56 -8.21 -10.45
C GLY A 243 -20.14 -8.93 -9.17
N LYS A 244 -20.15 -10.29 -9.17
CA LYS A 244 -19.69 -11.07 -8.01
C LYS A 244 -18.20 -10.89 -7.73
N LEU A 245 -17.39 -10.77 -8.78
CA LEU A 245 -15.94 -10.54 -8.67
C LEU A 245 -15.65 -9.14 -8.15
N ILE A 246 -16.32 -8.13 -8.69
CA ILE A 246 -16.23 -6.73 -8.27
C ILE A 246 -16.55 -6.61 -6.79
N HIS A 247 -17.67 -7.21 -6.33
CA HIS A 247 -18.04 -7.17 -4.93
C HIS A 247 -17.03 -7.86 -3.99
N LYS A 248 -16.44 -8.98 -4.43
CA LYS A 248 -15.38 -9.65 -3.65
C LYS A 248 -14.12 -8.79 -3.52
N ILE A 249 -13.70 -8.14 -4.61
CA ILE A 249 -12.53 -7.25 -4.56
C ILE A 249 -12.85 -5.99 -3.75
N GLY A 250 -14.01 -5.37 -3.97
CA GLY A 250 -14.48 -4.21 -3.20
C GLY A 250 -14.57 -4.52 -1.70
N SER A 251 -15.08 -5.69 -1.33
CA SER A 251 -15.10 -6.16 0.07
C SER A 251 -13.70 -6.26 0.66
N PHE A 252 -12.74 -6.88 -0.06
CA PHE A 252 -11.36 -6.95 0.41
C PHE A 252 -10.76 -5.54 0.58
N THR A 253 -10.99 -4.68 -0.41
CA THR A 253 -10.48 -3.31 -0.42
C THR A 253 -11.01 -2.50 0.77
N ALA A 254 -12.32 -2.55 1.00
CA ALA A 254 -12.96 -1.76 2.05
C ALA A 254 -12.66 -2.26 3.47
N LEU A 255 -12.63 -3.59 3.65
CA LEU A 255 -12.48 -4.20 4.98
C LEU A 255 -11.02 -4.30 5.44
N PHE A 256 -10.07 -4.37 4.51
CA PHE A 256 -8.68 -4.69 4.85
C PHE A 256 -7.70 -3.68 4.24
N ASP A 257 -7.66 -3.60 2.90
CA ASP A 257 -6.65 -2.85 2.17
C ASP A 257 -6.60 -1.36 2.55
N VAL A 258 -7.76 -0.67 2.53
CA VAL A 258 -7.85 0.76 2.84
C VAL A 258 -7.43 1.06 4.28
N PRO A 259 -7.97 0.39 5.32
CA PRO A 259 -7.50 0.58 6.69
C PRO A 259 -5.99 0.39 6.87
N TRP A 260 -5.39 -0.62 6.22
CA TRP A 260 -3.94 -0.84 6.29
C TRP A 260 -3.16 0.25 5.56
N PHE A 261 -3.59 0.59 4.34
CA PHE A 261 -2.95 1.58 3.49
C PHE A 261 -2.91 2.96 4.15
N ILE A 262 -4.00 3.40 4.79
CA ILE A 262 -4.04 4.71 5.48
C ILE A 262 -3.16 4.74 6.72
N LYS A 263 -2.94 3.60 7.38
CA LYS A 263 -2.03 3.45 8.53
C LYS A 263 -0.57 3.23 8.14
N ALA A 264 -0.29 2.97 6.86
CA ALA A 264 1.04 2.65 6.35
C ALA A 264 2.14 3.68 6.69
N PRO A 265 1.90 5.00 6.67
CA PRO A 265 2.96 5.98 6.92
C PRO A 265 3.38 6.12 8.40
N ILE A 266 2.74 5.41 9.34
CA ILE A 266 3.07 5.49 10.77
C ILE A 266 4.09 4.38 11.10
N PRO A 267 5.38 4.69 11.33
CA PRO A 267 6.40 3.65 11.52
C PRO A 267 6.22 2.88 12.83
N ALA A 268 5.78 3.57 13.90
CA ALA A 268 5.60 2.97 15.21
C ALA A 268 4.63 1.79 15.20
N ILE A 269 3.56 1.86 14.40
CA ILE A 269 2.56 0.80 14.32
C ILE A 269 2.87 -0.24 13.25
N ALA A 270 3.98 -0.10 12.51
CA ALA A 270 4.20 -0.90 11.31
C ALA A 270 4.27 -2.41 11.60
N PRO A 271 5.07 -2.88 12.57
CA PRO A 271 5.08 -4.30 12.95
C PRO A 271 3.73 -4.84 13.42
N SER A 272 3.05 -4.13 14.32
CA SER A 272 1.76 -4.57 14.86
C SER A 272 0.68 -4.63 13.77
N LEU A 273 0.69 -3.67 12.84
CA LEU A 273 -0.21 -3.63 11.71
C LEU A 273 0.03 -4.76 10.72
N ASP A 274 1.28 -5.08 10.39
CA ASP A 274 1.58 -6.18 9.45
C ASP A 274 1.25 -7.56 10.05
N LEU A 275 1.52 -7.76 11.35
CA LEU A 275 1.07 -8.96 12.05
C LEU A 275 -0.46 -9.06 12.11
N LYS A 276 -1.16 -7.94 12.35
CA LYS A 276 -2.62 -7.89 12.27
C LYS A 276 -3.10 -8.25 10.86
N ALA A 277 -2.51 -7.68 9.81
CA ALA A 277 -2.87 -7.96 8.43
C ALA A 277 -2.68 -9.46 8.06
N ILE A 278 -1.60 -10.09 8.53
CA ILE A 278 -1.39 -11.53 8.38
C ILE A 278 -2.52 -12.32 9.04
N ASN A 279 -2.84 -12.03 10.31
CA ASN A 279 -3.88 -12.72 11.05
C ASN A 279 -5.27 -12.55 10.42
N GLU A 280 -5.59 -11.32 9.98
CA GLU A 280 -6.83 -11.01 9.26
C GLU A 280 -6.93 -11.80 7.95
N MET A 281 -5.82 -11.98 7.23
CA MET A 281 -5.80 -12.77 5.99
C MET A 281 -5.84 -14.27 6.23
N ILE A 282 -5.27 -14.78 7.33
CA ILE A 282 -5.46 -16.18 7.75
C ILE A 282 -6.95 -16.45 8.00
N GLN A 283 -7.63 -15.59 8.76
CA GLN A 283 -9.08 -15.73 8.99
C GLN A 283 -9.89 -15.57 7.69
N ASN A 284 -9.53 -14.61 6.84
CA ASN A 284 -10.20 -14.42 5.55
C ASN A 284 -9.96 -15.60 4.58
N SER A 285 -8.90 -16.39 4.76
CA SER A 285 -8.62 -17.57 3.92
C SER A 285 -9.68 -18.67 4.08
N GLU A 286 -10.35 -18.72 5.23
CA GLU A 286 -11.51 -19.61 5.46
C GLU A 286 -12.69 -19.26 4.55
N LEU A 287 -12.80 -18.00 4.12
CA LEU A 287 -13.86 -17.49 3.24
C LEU A 287 -13.42 -17.41 1.77
N CYS A 288 -12.13 -17.12 1.52
CA CYS A 288 -11.60 -16.91 0.18
C CYS A 288 -10.12 -17.35 0.08
N LEU A 289 -9.90 -18.67 0.12
CA LEU A 289 -8.57 -19.28 0.22
C LEU A 289 -7.55 -18.74 -0.80
N LYS A 290 -7.77 -18.93 -2.11
CA LYS A 290 -6.74 -18.61 -3.13
C LYS A 290 -6.34 -17.13 -3.15
N PRO A 291 -7.28 -16.14 -3.12
CA PRO A 291 -6.89 -14.74 -3.04
C PRO A 291 -6.21 -14.36 -1.72
N ALA A 292 -6.66 -14.89 -0.59
CA ALA A 292 -6.04 -14.64 0.71
C ALA A 292 -4.60 -15.18 0.77
N GLU A 293 -4.35 -16.39 0.27
CA GLU A 293 -3.01 -16.96 0.15
C GLU A 293 -2.06 -16.09 -0.70
N ALA A 294 -2.56 -15.49 -1.78
CA ALA A 294 -1.76 -14.61 -2.61
C ALA A 294 -1.35 -13.32 -1.87
N VAL A 295 -2.23 -12.79 -1.01
CA VAL A 295 -1.91 -11.65 -0.12
C VAL A 295 -0.94 -12.08 0.98
N LEU A 296 -1.14 -13.24 1.61
CA LEU A 296 -0.22 -13.77 2.63
C LEU A 296 1.20 -13.95 2.08
N LYS A 297 1.35 -14.55 0.89
CA LYS A 297 2.64 -14.66 0.19
C LYS A 297 3.25 -13.29 -0.13
N SER A 298 2.42 -12.29 -0.38
CA SER A 298 2.88 -10.92 -0.60
C SER A 298 3.37 -10.28 0.71
N LEU A 299 2.66 -10.44 1.82
CA LEU A 299 3.05 -9.95 3.14
C LEU A 299 4.38 -10.58 3.58
N GLU A 300 4.50 -11.91 3.45
CA GLU A 300 5.73 -12.65 3.78
C GLU A 300 6.98 -12.09 3.08
N LYS A 301 6.87 -11.76 1.78
CA LYS A 301 7.98 -11.19 1.00
C LYS A 301 8.45 -9.80 1.47
N HIS A 302 7.61 -9.08 2.22
CA HIS A 302 7.87 -7.71 2.67
C HIS A 302 8.10 -7.59 4.18
N ASN A 303 8.01 -8.69 4.94
CA ASN A 303 8.19 -8.72 6.40
C ASN A 303 9.66 -8.80 6.86
N TRP A 304 10.62 -8.65 5.95
CA TRP A 304 12.06 -8.68 6.26
C TRP A 304 12.51 -7.57 7.24
N TYR A 305 11.75 -6.49 7.35
CA TYR A 305 12.02 -5.41 8.30
C TYR A 305 11.54 -5.74 9.72
N LEU A 306 10.75 -6.81 9.91
CA LEU A 306 10.30 -7.30 11.23
C LEU A 306 11.48 -7.99 11.96
N ASN A 307 12.47 -7.19 12.31
CA ASN A 307 13.71 -7.55 13.00
C ASN A 307 13.99 -6.52 14.12
N GLU A 308 14.96 -6.82 14.96
CA GLU A 308 15.33 -6.03 16.14
C GLU A 308 15.68 -4.57 15.82
N ARG A 309 16.16 -4.26 14.61
CA ARG A 309 16.52 -2.88 14.22
C ARG A 309 15.32 -1.98 14.00
N SER A 310 14.21 -2.55 13.53
CA SER A 310 13.02 -1.76 13.15
C SER A 310 11.86 -1.94 14.14
N VAL A 311 11.74 -3.13 14.75
CA VAL A 311 10.67 -3.43 15.71
C VAL A 311 10.78 -2.56 16.98
N VAL A 312 11.96 -2.04 17.30
CA VAL A 312 12.14 -1.06 18.39
C VAL A 312 11.24 0.17 18.23
N MET A 313 10.87 0.55 17.01
CA MET A 313 9.95 1.67 16.76
C MET A 313 8.55 1.43 17.36
N CYS A 314 8.14 0.17 17.57
CA CYS A 314 6.88 -0.16 18.25
C CYS A 314 6.81 0.29 19.69
N LEU A 315 7.92 0.66 20.33
CA LEU A 315 7.87 1.26 21.67
C LEU A 315 7.10 2.59 21.67
N ALA A 316 6.94 3.24 20.51
CA ALA A 316 6.11 4.43 20.33
C ALA A 316 4.67 4.12 19.86
N ASP A 317 4.29 2.84 19.73
CA ASP A 317 2.95 2.44 19.29
C ASP A 317 1.92 2.64 20.40
N LYS A 318 1.16 3.74 20.30
CA LYS A 318 0.08 4.05 21.26
C LYS A 318 -1.15 3.14 21.13
N CYS A 319 -1.22 2.31 20.09
CA CYS A 319 -2.31 1.37 19.86
C CYS A 319 -2.04 -0.01 20.46
N LEU A 320 -0.79 -0.32 20.86
CA LEU A 320 -0.48 -1.57 21.53
C LEU A 320 -0.92 -1.53 23.01
N PRO A 321 -1.50 -2.64 23.52
CA PRO A 321 -1.76 -2.78 24.95
C PRO A 321 -0.49 -2.59 25.79
N VAL A 322 -0.61 -1.93 26.94
CA VAL A 322 0.52 -1.59 27.81
C VAL A 322 1.29 -2.83 28.25
N ASP A 323 0.61 -3.96 28.50
CA ASP A 323 1.27 -5.22 28.87
C ASP A 323 2.12 -5.79 27.72
N GLN A 324 1.68 -5.64 26.47
CA GLN A 324 2.45 -6.06 25.30
C GLN A 324 3.66 -5.15 25.07
N LEU A 325 3.49 -3.82 25.21
CA LEU A 325 4.60 -2.86 25.16
C LEU A 325 5.64 -3.16 26.23
N HIS A 326 5.20 -3.46 27.45
CA HIS A 326 6.10 -3.84 28.55
C HIS A 326 6.88 -5.11 28.23
N LYS A 327 6.21 -6.16 27.74
CA LYS A 327 6.87 -7.41 27.32
C LYS A 327 7.88 -7.18 26.20
N LEU A 328 7.53 -6.35 25.22
CA LEU A 328 8.43 -5.97 24.13
C LEU A 328 9.67 -5.23 24.66
N ALA A 329 9.47 -4.24 25.54
CA ALA A 329 10.55 -3.47 26.14
C ALA A 329 11.51 -4.35 26.94
N LEU A 330 10.98 -5.26 27.78
CA LEU A 330 11.80 -6.22 28.52
C LEU A 330 12.59 -7.14 27.58
N LYS A 331 11.95 -7.66 26.53
CA LYS A 331 12.62 -8.56 25.58
C LYS A 331 13.73 -7.84 24.83
N LEU A 332 13.50 -6.60 24.39
CA LEU A 332 14.52 -5.77 23.75
C LEU A 332 15.69 -5.47 24.69
N ALA A 333 15.41 -5.14 25.97
CA ALA A 333 16.45 -4.88 26.97
C ALA A 333 17.32 -6.11 27.27
N GLN A 334 16.74 -7.32 27.15
CA GLN A 334 17.44 -8.60 27.33
C GLN A 334 18.12 -9.11 26.05
N THR A 335 17.85 -8.50 24.89
CA THR A 335 18.45 -8.93 23.63
C THR A 335 19.86 -8.38 23.54
N GLU A 336 20.84 -9.27 23.41
CA GLU A 336 22.24 -8.87 23.25
C GLU A 336 22.42 -7.97 22.03
N LYS A 337 23.11 -6.84 22.22
CA LYS A 337 23.44 -5.95 21.12
C LYS A 337 24.53 -6.62 20.28
N PRO A 338 24.32 -6.79 18.96
CA PRO A 338 25.34 -7.39 18.12
C PRO A 338 26.55 -6.45 18.03
N THR A 339 27.75 -7.03 17.99
CA THR A 339 29.01 -6.28 17.83
C THR A 339 29.15 -5.65 16.45
N SER A 340 28.41 -6.17 15.47
CA SER A 340 28.31 -5.61 14.12
C SER A 340 26.94 -5.91 13.51
N TYR A 341 26.48 -5.01 12.65
CA TYR A 341 25.24 -5.17 11.92
C TYR A 341 25.51 -5.64 10.49
N LYS A 342 24.82 -6.71 10.08
CA LYS A 342 24.86 -7.20 8.70
C LYS A 342 24.29 -6.16 7.71
N MET A 343 25.00 -5.93 6.61
CA MET A 343 24.52 -5.14 5.45
C MET A 343 23.57 -5.96 4.57
N GLY A 344 22.73 -5.27 3.82
CA GLY A 344 21.81 -5.84 2.85
C GLY A 344 20.45 -6.20 3.43
N LYS A 345 19.56 -6.65 2.55
CA LYS A 345 18.21 -7.07 2.90
C LYS A 345 18.24 -8.23 3.90
N LEU A 346 17.61 -8.03 5.06
CA LEU A 346 17.49 -9.03 6.11
C LEU A 346 16.45 -10.11 5.75
N SER A 347 16.48 -11.26 6.44
CA SER A 347 15.47 -12.30 6.35
C SER A 347 14.53 -12.23 7.55
N SER A 348 13.22 -12.37 7.33
CA SER A 348 12.24 -12.51 8.40
C SER A 348 12.24 -13.94 8.93
N GLU A 349 12.24 -14.11 10.26
CA GLU A 349 12.10 -15.42 10.93
C GLU A 349 10.63 -15.81 11.17
N ILE A 350 9.65 -14.94 10.86
CA ILE A 350 8.24 -15.15 11.23
C ILE A 350 7.62 -16.37 10.53
N PHE A 351 8.11 -16.72 9.34
CA PHE A 351 7.59 -17.83 8.54
C PHE A 351 8.49 -19.07 8.53
N THR A 352 9.63 -19.06 9.25
CA THR A 352 10.66 -20.10 9.08
C THR A 352 10.34 -21.45 9.71
N ASP A 353 9.34 -21.53 10.60
CA ASP A 353 9.09 -22.76 11.38
C ASP A 353 7.91 -23.63 10.92
N ASN A 354 6.94 -23.09 10.17
CA ASN A 354 5.78 -23.86 9.72
C ASN A 354 5.88 -24.39 8.28
N GLU A 355 6.63 -23.73 7.38
CA GLU A 355 6.73 -24.20 5.99
C GLU A 355 7.66 -25.42 5.81
N LYS A 356 8.71 -25.57 6.63
CA LYS A 356 9.63 -26.72 6.53
C LYS A 356 8.97 -28.05 6.94
N LYS A 357 7.91 -28.01 7.75
CA LYS A 357 7.14 -29.20 8.13
C LYS A 357 6.10 -29.61 7.10
N ILE A 358 5.55 -28.67 6.33
CA ILE A 358 4.54 -28.95 5.30
C ILE A 358 5.19 -29.46 4.00
N LYS A 359 6.37 -28.95 3.62
CA LYS A 359 7.11 -29.40 2.42
C LYS A 359 7.82 -30.76 2.56
N LYS A 360 7.78 -31.41 3.72
CA LYS A 360 8.32 -32.77 3.95
C LYS A 360 7.24 -33.86 4.04
N LYS A 361 5.96 -33.52 3.87
CA LYS A 361 4.84 -34.47 3.92
C LYS A 361 3.92 -34.46 2.69
N SER A 362 4.34 -33.82 1.60
CA SER A 362 3.64 -33.89 0.30
C SER A 362 4.45 -34.70 -0.71
#